data_AF-A0A918Z346-F1
#
_entry.id   AF-A0A918Z346-F1
#
_cell.length_a   1.000
_cell.length_b   1.000
_cell.length_c   1.000
_cell.angle_alpha   90.00
_cell.angle_beta   90.00
_cell.angle_gamma   90.00
#
_symmetry.space_group_name_H-M   'P 1'
#
loop_
_entity.id
_entity.type
_entity.pdbx_description
1 polymer ?
#
loop_
_entity_poly.entity_id
_entity_poly.type
_entity_poly.pdbx_seq_one_letter_code
_entity_poly.pdbx_strand_id
1 'polypeptide(L)'
;MLQATGEIRIPETQPTDAWPVRTKVVSYVGSACVVEGAGDFDLDDLNLVRHRFPGRRVTLDGDVITVWPTSPPNGAGTPAP
;
A
#
# COMPACT_ATOMS: atom_id res chain seq x y z
N MET A 1 38.67 16.85 11.25
CA MET A 1 39.35 15.81 10.46
C MET A 1 38.37 14.67 10.25
N LEU A 2 38.22 14.25 8.99
CA LEU A 2 37.45 13.16 8.37
C LEU A 2 35.98 12.87 8.75
N GLN A 3 35.20 12.82 7.67
CA GLN A 3 33.79 12.50 7.50
C GLN A 3 33.56 10.99 7.68
N ALA A 4 32.49 10.61 8.38
CA ALA A 4 31.82 9.34 8.18
C ALA A 4 30.49 9.64 7.47
N THR A 5 30.56 9.60 6.15
CA THR A 5 29.42 9.73 5.23
C THR A 5 28.52 8.50 5.40
N GLY A 6 27.53 8.63 6.26
CA GLY A 6 26.33 7.81 6.23
C GLY A 6 25.17 8.78 6.15
N GLU A 7 24.76 9.14 4.94
CA GLU A 7 23.52 9.88 4.71
C GLU A 7 22.38 9.00 5.22
N ILE A 8 22.04 9.16 6.50
CA ILE A 8 20.79 8.65 7.05
C ILE A 8 19.75 9.58 6.45
N ARG A 9 19.35 9.29 5.20
CA ARG A 9 18.13 9.82 4.63
C ARG A 9 17.03 9.26 5.53
N ILE A 10 16.69 10.01 6.57
CA ILE A 10 15.47 9.83 7.33
C ILE A 10 14.40 9.81 6.23
N PRO A 11 13.76 8.66 5.91
CA PRO A 11 12.60 8.75 5.05
C PRO A 11 11.68 9.68 5.83
N GLU A 12 11.33 10.81 5.20
CA GLU A 12 10.29 11.71 5.68
C GLU A 12 9.24 10.85 6.36
N THR A 13 8.92 11.23 7.59
CA THR A 13 7.82 10.69 8.38
C THR A 13 6.54 10.91 7.58
N GLN A 14 6.36 10.08 6.55
CA GLN A 14 5.07 9.78 5.96
C GLN A 14 4.22 9.42 7.16
N PRO A 15 3.01 10.00 7.24
CA PRO A 15 2.17 9.86 8.40
C PRO A 15 2.19 8.40 8.82
N THR A 16 2.28 8.17 10.13
CA THR A 16 2.03 6.88 10.79
C THR A 16 0.56 6.50 10.52
N ASP A 17 0.26 6.35 9.26
CA ASP A 17 -1.03 6.22 8.62
C ASP A 17 -1.21 4.73 8.66
N ALA A 18 -2.06 4.32 9.61
CA ALA A 18 -2.11 3.00 10.20
C ALA A 18 -1.89 1.92 9.14
N TRP A 19 -0.73 1.28 9.20
CA TRP A 19 -0.56 -0.04 8.62
C TRP A 19 -0.70 -1.03 9.77
N PRO A 20 -1.17 -2.27 9.49
CA PRO A 20 -1.08 -3.37 10.43
C PRO A 20 0.27 -3.39 11.15
N VAL A 21 0.29 -3.64 12.45
CA VAL A 21 1.55 -3.67 13.23
C VAL A 21 2.52 -4.74 12.71
N ARG A 22 2.00 -5.73 11.99
CA ARG A 22 2.75 -6.82 11.38
C ARG A 22 3.28 -6.49 9.99
N THR A 23 2.94 -5.33 9.40
CA THR A 23 3.45 -4.95 8.07
C THR A 23 4.96 -4.85 8.08
N LYS A 24 5.60 -5.63 7.21
CA LYS A 24 7.04 -5.59 6.97
C LYS A 24 7.41 -4.74 5.77
N VAL A 25 6.69 -4.95 4.67
CA VAL A 25 7.00 -4.33 3.38
C VAL A 25 5.72 -3.83 2.75
N VAL A 26 5.79 -2.67 2.12
CA VAL A 26 4.73 -2.13 1.27
C VAL A 26 5.33 -1.86 -0.10
N SER A 27 4.84 -2.58 -1.10
CA SER A 27 5.27 -2.53 -2.49
C SER A 27 4.15 -1.94 -3.36
N TYR A 28 4.48 -1.02 -4.25
CA TYR A 28 3.52 -0.44 -5.19
C TYR A 28 3.80 -0.96 -6.61
N VAL A 29 2.85 -1.69 -7.17
CA VAL A 29 2.94 -2.25 -8.52
C VAL A 29 1.95 -1.49 -9.41
N GLY A 30 2.45 -0.44 -10.08
CA GLY A 30 1.62 0.49 -10.84
C GLY A 30 0.66 1.24 -9.93
N SER A 31 -0.64 0.99 -10.08
CA SER A 31 -1.70 1.55 -9.22
C SER A 31 -2.21 0.57 -8.15
N ALA A 32 -1.62 -0.63 -8.07
CA ALA A 32 -1.86 -1.59 -7.02
C ALA A 32 -0.86 -1.39 -5.86
N CYS A 33 -1.30 -1.68 -4.64
CA CYS A 33 -0.44 -1.68 -3.45
C CYS A 33 -0.48 -3.07 -2.83
N VAL A 34 0.68 -3.66 -2.59
CA VAL A 34 0.86 -4.97 -1.99
C VAL A 34 1.54 -4.75 -0.64
N VAL A 35 0.99 -5.34 0.40
CA VAL A 35 1.45 -5.21 1.78
C VAL A 35 1.80 -6.61 2.25
N GLU A 36 3.06 -6.82 2.64
CA GLU A 36 3.56 -8.10 3.12
C GLU A 36 3.77 -8.02 4.63
N GLY A 37 3.26 -9.03 5.32
CA GLY A 37 3.27 -9.16 6.77
C GLY A 37 4.46 -9.98 7.29
N ALA A 38 4.73 -9.85 8.58
CA ALA A 38 5.61 -10.76 9.31
C ALA A 38 4.99 -12.15 9.56
N GLY A 39 3.70 -12.30 9.27
CA GLY A 39 2.87 -13.50 9.40
C GLY A 39 1.46 -13.17 8.92
N ASP A 40 0.53 -14.12 9.08
CA ASP A 40 -0.85 -13.95 8.61
C ASP A 40 -1.50 -12.68 9.17
N PHE A 41 -2.16 -11.97 8.26
CA PHE A 41 -3.00 -10.83 8.59
C PHE A 41 -4.41 -11.31 8.90
N ASP A 42 -5.02 -10.68 9.88
CA ASP A 42 -6.37 -10.97 10.29
C ASP A 42 -7.37 -10.05 9.56
N LEU A 43 -8.67 -10.33 9.73
CA LEU A 43 -9.72 -9.49 9.15
C LEU A 43 -9.68 -8.04 9.65
N ASP A 44 -9.15 -7.80 10.85
CA ASP A 44 -8.95 -6.46 11.42
C ASP A 44 -7.90 -5.68 10.62
N ASP A 45 -6.76 -6.32 10.34
CA ASP A 45 -5.69 -5.76 9.50
C ASP A 45 -6.20 -5.43 8.09
N LEU A 46 -6.98 -6.34 7.49
CA LEU A 46 -7.63 -6.11 6.20
C LEU A 46 -8.60 -4.92 6.26
N ASN A 47 -9.39 -4.80 7.33
CA ASN A 47 -10.36 -3.72 7.51
C ASN A 47 -9.66 -2.37 7.63
N LEU A 48 -8.52 -2.34 8.31
CA LEU A 48 -7.68 -1.17 8.48
C LEU A 48 -7.07 -0.71 7.13
N VAL A 49 -6.54 -1.64 6.33
CA VAL A 49 -6.08 -1.32 4.96
C VAL A 49 -7.25 -0.87 4.06
N ARG A 50 -8.43 -1.47 4.21
CA ARG A 50 -9.62 -1.07 3.45
C ARG A 50 -10.11 0.34 3.81
N HIS A 51 -10.00 0.76 5.07
CA HIS A 51 -10.30 2.12 5.49
C HIS A 51 -9.35 3.14 4.87
N ARG A 52 -8.08 2.77 4.69
CA ARG A 52 -7.08 3.62 4.01
C ARG A 52 -7.40 3.80 2.53
N PHE A 53 -7.94 2.78 1.88
CA PHE A 53 -8.28 2.81 0.46
C PHE A 53 -9.79 2.72 0.22
N PRO A 54 -10.57 3.74 0.61
CA PRO A 54 -12.00 3.72 0.41
C PRO A 54 -12.32 3.63 -1.08
N GLY A 55 -13.16 2.66 -1.44
CA GLY A 55 -13.56 2.41 -2.83
C GLY A 55 -12.57 1.59 -3.65
N ARG A 56 -11.40 1.22 -3.11
CA ARG A 56 -10.51 0.24 -3.76
C ARG A 56 -10.84 -1.17 -3.30
N ARG A 57 -10.60 -2.15 -4.18
CA ARG A 57 -10.74 -3.56 -3.83
C ARG A 57 -9.50 -3.99 -3.06
N VAL A 58 -9.69 -4.49 -1.85
CA VAL A 58 -8.60 -5.04 -1.03
C VAL A 58 -8.85 -6.53 -0.84
N THR A 59 -7.85 -7.35 -1.11
CA THR A 59 -7.87 -8.81 -0.94
C THR A 59 -6.80 -9.22 0.06
N LEU A 60 -7.14 -10.18 0.91
CA LEU A 60 -6.24 -10.78 1.89
C LEU A 60 -5.87 -12.20 1.43
N ASP A 61 -4.58 -12.50 1.42
CA ASP A 61 -3.99 -13.79 1.09
C ASP A 61 -2.96 -14.14 2.18
N GLY A 62 -3.42 -14.72 3.30
CA GLY A 62 -2.56 -15.08 4.44
C GLY A 62 -1.79 -13.87 4.99
N ASP A 63 -0.49 -13.83 4.74
CA ASP A 63 0.41 -12.74 5.14
C ASP A 63 0.51 -11.59 4.11
N VAL A 64 -0.25 -11.63 3.02
CA VAL A 64 -0.22 -10.59 1.98
C VAL A 64 -1.57 -9.92 1.82
N ILE A 65 -1.61 -8.60 1.93
CA ILE A 65 -2.78 -7.78 1.58
C ILE A 65 -2.51 -7.09 0.25
N THR A 66 -3.35 -7.37 -0.75
CA THR A 66 -3.30 -6.73 -2.07
C THR A 66 -4.44 -5.75 -2.24
N VAL A 67 -4.10 -4.47 -2.39
CA VAL A 67 -4.99 -3.38 -2.77
C VAL A 67 -4.93 -3.22 -4.28
N TRP A 68 -6.01 -3.56 -4.95
CA TRP A 68 -6.15 -3.40 -6.38
C TRP A 68 -6.45 -1.94 -6.74
N PRO A 69 -6.01 -1.48 -7.93
CA PRO A 69 -6.42 -0.19 -8.43
C PRO A 69 -7.93 -0.13 -8.61
N THR A 70 -8.53 1.00 -8.25
CA THR A 70 -9.85 1.36 -8.80
C THR A 70 -9.69 1.43 -10.30
N SER A 71 -10.47 0.65 -11.05
CA SER A 71 -10.61 0.84 -12.48
C SER A 71 -10.79 2.34 -12.73
N PRO A 72 -10.08 2.93 -13.71
CA PRO A 72 -10.32 4.32 -14.04
C PRO A 72 -11.83 4.50 -14.29
N PRO A 73 -12.44 5.63 -13.86
CA PRO A 73 -13.79 5.93 -14.31
C PRO A 73 -13.77 5.81 -15.83
N ASN A 74 -14.64 4.97 -16.34
CA ASN A 74 -14.81 4.66 -17.75
C ASN A 74 -14.87 5.97 -18.56
N GLY A 75 -13.71 6.45 -19.03
CA GLY A 75 -13.52 7.80 -19.58
C GLY A 75 -12.66 7.82 -20.83
N ALA A 76 -12.34 6.65 -21.38
CA ALA A 76 -11.83 6.51 -22.75
C ALA A 76 -12.82 5.72 -23.63
N GLY A 77 -14.12 5.83 -23.32
CA GLY A 77 -15.19 5.50 -24.24
C GLY A 77 -15.35 6.66 -25.22
N THR A 78 -14.73 6.52 -26.39
CA THR A 78 -14.75 7.43 -27.54
C THR A 78 -16.17 7.85 -27.95
N PRO A 79 -16.37 9.09 -28.43
CA PRO A 79 -17.16 9.23 -29.66
C PRO A 79 -16.47 10.17 -30.66
N ALA A 80 -15.90 9.60 -31.72
CA ALA A 80 -15.65 10.25 -33.01
C ALA A 80 -15.30 9.13 -34.01
N PRO A 81 -16.18 8.83 -34.97
CA PRO A 81 -16.17 9.58 -36.23
C PRO A 81 -17.44 10.38 -36.53
#